data_AF-A0AAV1IJR6-F1
#
_entry.id   AF-A0AAV1IJR6-F1
#
_cell.length_a   1.000
_cell.length_b   1.000
_cell.length_c   1.000
_cell.angle_alpha   90.00
_cell.angle_beta   90.00
_cell.angle_gamma   90.00
#
_symmetry.space_group_name_H-M   'P 1'
#
loop_
_entity.id
_entity.type
_entity.pdbx_description
1 polymer ?
#
loop_
_entity_poly.entity_id
_entity_poly.type
_entity_poly.pdbx_seq_one_letter_code
_entity_poly.pdbx_strand_id
1 'polypeptide(L)'
;MSAWMQKQQARSTRAAAMTSAANDDAAEHASEQRISMYTEAPPGEVCIEDFERFAIDRLRVLKGIEEAKTKGFKGDQLQEMAVKLAEKHLRGGSQQEMQWKDAVSHFVLRLAYCRTEDLRRWFLQHECELFKSRFRNELPASQVDFMRRHKFDYEAVAGEEYELLKPDLVKVQESLGNFAFANEVKQTSFKDAFFKVPFEQVPDLVATRRVLLRAGWAFVSRHEVASLVVSRFRVGLSHALALTARRWATLIADEEADRLTPLISTLSERYLGPDYGDGHTASSEVVAAAQIPFLAKESFPLCMQSMYQRLHVDAHLKHNGRLQLGLFLKGIGLPLEEAMKFWRAEFGPKSAGEAFDKKYAYGVRYNYAKEGKRTDYTPYSCMKIIQTPVPKGEAFGCPYKTLSPHELTETLRGMRVGPRTVEEAVGKAKGHHYQLACTAVFQGQHNCICESAISHPNQYFTESRKELKAVEGAVTVTAGDPKTPTTAATAKTAGQQPQLTAAPTPMTS
;
A
#
# COMPACT_ATOMS: atom_id res chain seq x y z
N MET A 1 -15.50 -30.27 -36.80
CA MET A 1 -15.30 -29.08 -35.92
C MET A 1 -16.26 -27.91 -36.18
N SER A 2 -17.24 -27.99 -37.10
CA SER A 2 -18.12 -26.84 -37.44
C SER A 2 -19.55 -26.90 -36.88
N ALA A 3 -20.15 -28.08 -36.68
CA ALA A 3 -21.53 -28.19 -36.21
C ALA A 3 -21.72 -27.99 -34.69
N TRP A 4 -20.68 -28.26 -33.89
CA TRP A 4 -20.71 -28.09 -32.43
C TRP A 4 -20.57 -26.61 -32.02
N MET A 5 -19.68 -25.87 -32.70
CA MET A 5 -19.53 -24.42 -32.52
C MET A 5 -20.80 -23.66 -32.93
N GLN A 6 -21.46 -24.04 -34.04
CA GLN A 6 -22.72 -23.42 -34.46
C GLN A 6 -23.87 -23.68 -33.47
N LYS A 7 -23.93 -24.87 -32.84
CA LYS A 7 -24.91 -25.18 -31.78
C LYS A 7 -24.64 -24.44 -30.46
N GLN A 8 -23.37 -24.17 -30.13
CA GLN A 8 -22.96 -23.34 -28.99
C GLN A 8 -23.35 -21.86 -29.22
N GLN A 9 -23.12 -21.35 -30.44
CA GLN A 9 -23.41 -19.97 -30.80
C GLN A 9 -24.91 -19.69 -30.90
N ALA A 10 -25.71 -20.66 -31.40
CA ALA A 10 -27.18 -20.58 -31.43
C ALA A 10 -27.85 -20.71 -30.04
N ARG A 11 -27.19 -21.40 -29.09
CA ARG A 11 -27.65 -21.47 -27.68
C ARG A 11 -27.31 -20.19 -26.92
N SER A 12 -26.15 -19.60 -27.20
CA SER A 12 -25.72 -18.30 -26.64
C SER A 12 -26.64 -17.15 -27.10
N THR A 13 -27.00 -17.08 -28.38
CA THR A 13 -27.92 -16.06 -28.90
C THR A 13 -29.36 -16.22 -28.41
N ARG A 14 -29.84 -17.45 -28.21
CA ARG A 14 -31.19 -17.70 -27.69
C ARG A 14 -31.30 -17.44 -26.18
N ALA A 15 -30.22 -17.67 -25.42
CA ALA A 15 -30.13 -17.26 -24.02
C ALA A 15 -30.08 -15.74 -23.88
N ALA A 16 -29.30 -15.05 -24.71
CA ALA A 16 -29.20 -13.59 -24.74
C ALA A 16 -30.52 -12.88 -25.15
N ALA A 17 -31.30 -13.49 -26.05
CA ALA A 17 -32.60 -12.95 -26.48
C ALA A 17 -33.72 -13.16 -25.44
N MET A 18 -33.62 -14.18 -24.57
CA MET A 18 -34.59 -14.40 -23.49
C MET A 18 -34.29 -13.55 -22.25
N THR A 19 -33.04 -13.11 -22.06
CA THR A 19 -32.68 -12.13 -21.02
C THR A 19 -32.93 -10.68 -21.42
N SER A 20 -33.04 -10.33 -22.71
CA SER A 20 -33.28 -8.94 -23.12
C SER A 20 -34.71 -8.48 -22.80
N ALA A 21 -35.72 -9.32 -23.02
CA ALA A 21 -37.13 -8.94 -22.87
C ALA A 21 -37.60 -8.72 -21.41
N ALA A 22 -36.80 -9.13 -20.42
CA ALA A 22 -37.07 -8.89 -18.99
C ALA A 22 -36.15 -7.81 -18.38
N ASN A 23 -35.15 -7.33 -19.13
CA ASN A 23 -34.14 -6.38 -18.66
C ASN A 23 -34.39 -4.94 -19.12
N ASP A 24 -35.33 -4.69 -20.04
CA ASP A 24 -35.49 -3.36 -20.63
C ASP A 24 -35.91 -2.29 -19.59
N ASP A 25 -36.70 -2.65 -18.57
CA ASP A 25 -37.06 -1.74 -17.47
C ASP A 25 -35.95 -1.57 -16.39
N ALA A 26 -35.01 -2.51 -16.30
CA ALA A 26 -33.90 -2.46 -15.33
C ALA A 26 -32.62 -1.84 -15.91
N ALA A 27 -32.46 -1.90 -17.23
CA ALA A 27 -31.29 -1.41 -17.95
C ALA A 27 -31.25 0.13 -18.08
N GLU A 28 -32.41 0.80 -18.08
CA GLU A 28 -32.48 2.26 -18.20
C GLU A 28 -31.94 3.02 -16.97
N HIS A 29 -31.78 2.34 -15.82
CA HIS A 29 -31.25 2.95 -14.58
C HIS A 29 -29.85 2.46 -14.17
N ALA A 30 -29.23 1.56 -14.92
CA ALA A 30 -27.94 0.94 -14.58
C ALA A 30 -26.71 1.67 -15.16
N SER A 31 -26.88 2.59 -16.11
CA SER A 31 -25.81 3.11 -16.96
C SER A 31 -24.89 4.19 -16.34
N GLU A 32 -25.11 4.66 -15.11
CA GLU A 32 -24.32 5.77 -14.52
C GLU A 32 -23.65 5.46 -13.16
N GLN A 33 -23.66 4.21 -12.70
CA GLN A 33 -23.33 3.93 -11.29
C GLN A 33 -21.83 3.69 -11.05
N ARG A 34 -21.17 4.56 -10.29
CA ARG A 34 -19.74 4.39 -9.90
C ARG A 34 -19.55 3.75 -8.52
N ILE A 35 -20.61 3.64 -7.72
CA ILE A 35 -20.57 3.19 -6.31
C ILE A 35 -21.68 2.18 -6.03
N SER A 36 -21.36 1.13 -5.27
CA SER A 36 -22.28 0.07 -4.85
C SER A 36 -22.15 -0.22 -3.36
N MET A 37 -23.24 -0.63 -2.72
CA MET A 37 -23.25 -1.17 -1.34
C MET A 37 -22.71 -2.60 -1.25
N TYR A 38 -22.44 -3.24 -2.39
CA TYR A 38 -21.98 -4.64 -2.49
C TYR A 38 -22.88 -5.62 -1.70
N THR A 39 -24.20 -5.42 -1.80
CA THR A 39 -25.20 -6.24 -1.11
C THR A 39 -25.30 -7.63 -1.74
N GLU A 40 -25.29 -7.69 -3.06
CA GLU A 40 -25.43 -8.91 -3.86
C GLU A 40 -24.20 -9.15 -4.71
N ALA A 41 -23.82 -10.43 -4.85
CA ALA A 41 -22.71 -10.82 -5.69
C ALA A 41 -23.09 -10.60 -7.17
N PRO A 42 -22.17 -10.07 -7.99
CA PRO A 42 -22.48 -9.78 -9.38
C PRO A 42 -22.69 -11.09 -10.17
N PRO A 43 -23.71 -11.19 -11.02
CA PRO A 43 -24.07 -12.43 -11.70
C PRO A 43 -23.12 -12.74 -12.86
N GLY A 44 -22.56 -13.94 -12.90
CA GLY A 44 -21.69 -14.39 -13.99
C GLY A 44 -20.52 -15.23 -13.49
N GLU A 45 -19.77 -15.79 -14.44
CA GLU A 45 -18.58 -16.59 -14.17
C GLU A 45 -17.31 -15.77 -14.43
N VAL A 46 -16.29 -15.97 -13.60
CA VAL A 46 -14.99 -15.33 -13.73
C VAL A 46 -13.93 -16.42 -13.76
N CYS A 47 -13.02 -16.37 -14.73
CA CYS A 47 -11.89 -17.29 -14.73
C CYS A 47 -10.98 -17.04 -13.51
N ILE A 48 -10.26 -18.07 -13.08
CA ILE A 48 -9.47 -17.99 -11.84
C ILE A 48 -8.34 -16.96 -11.94
N GLU A 49 -7.80 -16.74 -13.13
CA GLU A 49 -6.76 -15.76 -13.39
C GLU A 49 -7.28 -14.34 -13.20
N ASP A 50 -8.46 -14.04 -13.75
CA ASP A 50 -9.10 -12.72 -13.58
C ASP A 50 -9.58 -12.52 -12.14
N PHE A 51 -10.08 -13.57 -11.51
CA PHE A 51 -10.47 -13.58 -10.10
C PHE A 51 -9.29 -13.16 -9.20
N GLU A 52 -8.11 -13.73 -9.43
CA GLU A 52 -6.89 -13.39 -8.71
C GLU A 52 -6.41 -11.97 -9.03
N ARG A 53 -6.35 -11.62 -10.32
CA ARG A 53 -5.89 -10.30 -10.79
C ARG A 53 -6.75 -9.18 -10.20
N PHE A 54 -8.06 -9.32 -10.23
CA PHE A 54 -8.99 -8.31 -9.71
C PHE A 54 -8.85 -8.16 -8.20
N ALA A 55 -8.68 -9.25 -7.46
CA ALA A 55 -8.42 -9.22 -6.02
C ALA A 55 -7.12 -8.48 -5.69
N ILE A 56 -6.05 -8.75 -6.44
CA ILE A 56 -4.75 -8.08 -6.28
C ILE A 56 -4.86 -6.58 -6.55
N ASP A 57 -5.54 -6.19 -7.62
CA ASP A 57 -5.72 -4.78 -7.96
C ASP A 57 -6.48 -4.02 -6.87
N ARG A 58 -7.56 -4.59 -6.30
CA ARG A 58 -8.24 -3.99 -5.16
C ARG A 58 -7.35 -3.96 -3.92
N LEU A 59 -6.57 -5.02 -3.68
CA LEU A 59 -5.67 -5.06 -2.53
C LEU A 59 -4.58 -3.99 -2.59
N ARG A 60 -4.08 -3.64 -3.78
CA ARG A 60 -3.17 -2.50 -3.99
C ARG A 60 -3.82 -1.17 -3.56
N VAL A 61 -5.10 -0.97 -3.87
CA VAL A 61 -5.85 0.22 -3.43
C VAL A 61 -5.93 0.27 -1.91
N LEU A 62 -6.36 -0.83 -1.27
CA LEU A 62 -6.55 -0.87 0.18
C LEU A 62 -5.24 -0.71 0.96
N LYS A 63 -4.16 -1.38 0.52
CA LYS A 63 -2.82 -1.22 1.11
C LYS A 63 -2.28 0.20 0.89
N GLY A 64 -2.51 0.80 -0.29
CA GLY A 64 -2.13 2.20 -0.53
C GLY A 64 -2.87 3.19 0.40
N ILE A 65 -4.14 2.93 0.73
CA ILE A 65 -4.89 3.70 1.73
C ILE A 65 -4.30 3.53 3.14
N GLU A 66 -3.93 2.30 3.51
CA GLU A 66 -3.25 2.01 4.78
C GLU A 66 -1.91 2.75 4.91
N GLU A 67 -1.09 2.70 3.86
CA GLU A 67 0.19 3.41 3.80
C GLU A 67 0.00 4.92 3.92
N ALA A 68 -0.97 5.50 3.22
CA ALA A 68 -1.29 6.92 3.32
C ALA A 68 -1.70 7.31 4.76
N LYS A 69 -2.53 6.50 5.42
CA LYS A 69 -2.89 6.72 6.84
C LYS A 69 -1.67 6.66 7.76
N THR A 70 -0.78 5.69 7.54
CA THR A 70 0.43 5.50 8.37
C THR A 70 1.40 6.68 8.23
N LYS A 71 1.45 7.32 7.04
CA LYS A 71 2.20 8.55 6.81
C LYS A 71 1.54 9.82 7.36
N GLY A 72 0.33 9.73 7.91
CA GLY A 72 -0.36 10.85 8.53
C GLY A 72 -1.29 11.63 7.59
N PHE A 73 -1.61 11.13 6.40
CA PHE A 73 -2.59 11.77 5.51
C PHE A 73 -3.98 11.73 6.17
N LYS A 74 -4.70 12.87 6.15
CA LYS A 74 -6.02 13.03 6.77
C LYS A 74 -6.95 13.84 5.88
N GLY A 75 -8.26 13.64 6.07
CA GLY A 75 -9.30 14.42 5.38
C GLY A 75 -9.18 14.31 3.86
N ASP A 76 -9.15 15.46 3.19
CA ASP A 76 -9.21 15.57 1.73
C ASP A 76 -7.99 14.95 1.03
N GLN A 77 -6.80 15.03 1.65
CA GLN A 77 -5.59 14.42 1.09
C GLN A 77 -5.71 12.89 0.99
N LEU A 78 -6.35 12.27 1.97
CA LEU A 78 -6.59 10.83 1.98
C LEU A 78 -7.65 10.46 0.94
N GLN A 79 -8.69 11.29 0.79
CA GLN A 79 -9.72 11.11 -0.22
C GLN A 79 -9.15 11.16 -1.63
N GLU A 80 -8.37 12.20 -1.96
CA GLU A 80 -7.75 12.37 -3.28
C GLU A 80 -6.84 11.17 -3.62
N MET A 81 -6.02 10.73 -2.65
CA MET A 81 -5.17 9.57 -2.82
C MET A 81 -5.98 8.28 -3.05
N ALA A 82 -7.03 8.05 -2.27
CA ALA A 82 -7.88 6.87 -2.40
C ALA A 82 -8.59 6.80 -3.76
N VAL A 83 -9.11 7.94 -4.24
CA VAL A 83 -9.74 8.04 -5.57
C VAL A 83 -8.70 7.78 -6.66
N LYS A 84 -7.53 8.42 -6.58
CA LYS A 84 -6.43 8.22 -7.56
C LYS A 84 -5.97 6.76 -7.63
N LEU A 85 -5.85 6.08 -6.49
CA LEU A 85 -5.50 4.65 -6.43
C LEU A 85 -6.59 3.78 -7.05
N ALA A 86 -7.86 4.06 -6.72
CA ALA A 86 -8.99 3.34 -7.29
C ALA A 86 -9.04 3.48 -8.80
N GLU A 87 -8.88 4.70 -9.32
CA GLU A 87 -8.80 4.93 -10.75
C GLU A 87 -7.59 4.23 -11.37
N LYS A 88 -6.41 4.26 -10.74
CA LYS A 88 -5.22 3.61 -11.29
C LYS A 88 -5.38 2.09 -11.41
N HIS A 89 -5.94 1.44 -10.39
CA HIS A 89 -5.91 -0.02 -10.27
C HIS A 89 -7.21 -0.70 -10.70
N LEU A 90 -8.37 -0.05 -10.56
CA LEU A 90 -9.67 -0.64 -10.89
C LEU A 90 -10.25 -0.15 -12.23
N ARG A 91 -9.45 0.49 -13.08
CA ARG A 91 -9.83 0.82 -14.47
C ARG A 91 -10.23 -0.43 -15.27
N GLY A 92 -11.21 -0.25 -16.16
CA GLY A 92 -11.67 -1.19 -17.18
C GLY A 92 -11.81 -0.49 -18.53
N GLY A 93 -11.94 -1.25 -19.63
CA GLY A 93 -12.11 -0.70 -20.98
C GLY A 93 -13.47 -0.06 -21.19
N SER A 94 -14.50 -0.57 -20.51
CA SER A 94 -15.83 0.03 -20.44
C SER A 94 -16.25 0.31 -18.99
N GLN A 95 -17.29 1.13 -18.80
CA GLN A 95 -17.88 1.40 -17.49
C GLN A 95 -18.46 0.13 -16.84
N GLN A 96 -19.05 -0.75 -17.65
CA GLN A 96 -19.59 -2.03 -17.18
C GLN A 96 -18.49 -2.98 -16.71
N GLU A 97 -17.37 -3.06 -17.43
CA GLU A 97 -16.20 -3.82 -16.99
C GLU A 97 -15.59 -3.27 -15.71
N MET A 98 -15.56 -1.93 -15.55
CA MET A 98 -15.08 -1.28 -14.34
C MET A 98 -15.94 -1.66 -13.13
N GLN A 99 -17.27 -1.56 -13.27
CA GLN A 99 -18.23 -1.96 -12.23
C GLN A 99 -18.11 -3.45 -11.91
N TRP A 100 -18.00 -4.30 -12.93
CA TRP A 100 -17.82 -5.73 -12.78
C TRP A 100 -16.53 -6.07 -12.02
N LYS A 101 -15.39 -5.52 -12.45
CA LYS A 101 -14.08 -5.68 -11.79
C LYS A 101 -14.13 -5.22 -10.34
N ASP A 102 -14.73 -4.06 -10.08
CA ASP A 102 -14.87 -3.50 -8.74
C ASP A 102 -15.74 -4.39 -7.83
N ALA A 103 -16.88 -4.85 -8.32
CA ALA A 103 -17.76 -5.75 -7.58
C ALA A 103 -17.09 -7.11 -7.32
N VAL A 104 -16.57 -7.78 -8.36
CA VAL A 104 -15.91 -9.09 -8.22
C VAL A 104 -14.74 -9.00 -7.25
N SER A 105 -13.83 -8.03 -7.42
CA SER A 105 -12.67 -7.87 -6.53
C SER A 105 -13.07 -7.71 -5.06
N HIS A 106 -14.14 -6.97 -4.78
CA HIS A 106 -14.68 -6.82 -3.43
C HIS A 106 -15.13 -8.16 -2.84
N PHE A 107 -15.92 -8.93 -3.59
CA PHE A 107 -16.41 -10.24 -3.13
C PHE A 107 -15.29 -11.27 -3.01
N VAL A 108 -14.27 -11.25 -3.88
CA VAL A 108 -13.09 -12.10 -3.72
C VAL A 108 -12.35 -11.78 -2.43
N LEU A 109 -12.10 -10.49 -2.14
CA LEU A 109 -11.44 -10.11 -0.90
C LEU A 109 -12.26 -10.44 0.35
N ARG A 110 -13.61 -10.45 0.29
CA ARG A 110 -14.43 -10.96 1.39
C ARG A 110 -14.08 -12.40 1.74
N LEU A 111 -13.84 -13.27 0.75
CA LEU A 111 -13.45 -14.66 0.99
C LEU A 111 -12.08 -14.76 1.68
N ALA A 112 -11.11 -13.94 1.27
CA ALA A 112 -9.77 -13.96 1.85
C ALA A 112 -9.72 -13.36 3.27
N TYR A 113 -10.42 -12.25 3.48
CA TYR A 113 -10.32 -11.48 4.71
C TYR A 113 -11.39 -11.83 5.75
N CYS A 114 -12.30 -12.77 5.48
CA CYS A 114 -13.27 -13.23 6.48
C CYS A 114 -12.70 -14.22 7.53
N ARG A 115 -11.48 -14.76 7.30
CA ARG A 115 -10.94 -15.92 8.03
C ARG A 115 -10.60 -15.66 9.49
N THR A 116 -9.98 -14.51 9.80
CA THR A 116 -9.58 -14.14 11.16
C THR A 116 -10.22 -12.82 11.56
N GLU A 117 -10.27 -12.51 12.87
CA GLU A 117 -10.76 -11.21 13.32
C GLU A 117 -9.90 -10.05 12.84
N ASP A 118 -8.58 -10.21 12.84
CA ASP A 118 -7.65 -9.15 12.43
C ASP A 118 -7.80 -8.82 10.94
N LEU A 119 -7.90 -9.85 10.09
CA LEU A 119 -8.15 -9.66 8.65
C LEU A 119 -9.51 -8.99 8.41
N ARG A 120 -10.54 -9.40 9.16
CA ARG A 120 -11.88 -8.79 9.06
C ARG A 120 -11.85 -7.32 9.44
N ARG A 121 -11.19 -6.98 10.56
CA ARG A 121 -11.06 -5.59 11.03
C ARG A 121 -10.29 -4.74 10.03
N TRP A 122 -9.17 -5.26 9.53
CA TRP A 122 -8.35 -4.59 8.52
C TRP A 122 -9.15 -4.30 7.25
N PHE A 123 -9.77 -5.33 6.66
CA PHE A 123 -10.55 -5.17 5.43
C PHE A 123 -11.72 -4.21 5.64
N LEU A 124 -12.51 -4.40 6.70
CA LEU A 124 -13.64 -3.52 7.03
C LEU A 124 -13.20 -2.06 7.14
N GLN A 125 -12.08 -1.78 7.80
CA GLN A 125 -11.57 -0.42 8.01
C GLN A 125 -11.16 0.25 6.70
N HIS A 126 -10.36 -0.41 5.86
CA HIS A 126 -9.85 0.17 4.63
C HIS A 126 -10.91 0.23 3.53
N GLU A 127 -11.79 -0.76 3.48
CA GLU A 127 -12.92 -0.81 2.54
C GLU A 127 -13.96 0.29 2.84
N CYS A 128 -14.25 0.55 4.12
CA CYS A 128 -15.09 1.69 4.52
C CYS A 128 -14.45 3.03 4.15
N GLU A 129 -13.13 3.17 4.24
CA GLU A 129 -12.44 4.40 3.83
C GLU A 129 -12.50 4.62 2.32
N LEU A 130 -12.28 3.56 1.53
CA LEU A 130 -12.42 3.60 0.08
C LEU A 130 -13.84 4.00 -0.32
N PHE A 131 -14.85 3.36 0.29
CA PHE A 131 -16.25 3.69 0.06
C PHE A 131 -16.56 5.15 0.40
N LYS A 132 -16.10 5.62 1.58
CA LYS A 132 -16.28 7.01 2.03
C LYS A 132 -15.68 8.01 1.03
N SER A 133 -14.46 7.74 0.57
CA SER A 133 -13.72 8.61 -0.34
C SER A 133 -14.39 8.71 -1.70
N ARG A 134 -14.87 7.57 -2.23
CA ARG A 134 -15.66 7.55 -3.47
C ARG A 134 -16.97 8.30 -3.32
N PHE A 135 -17.72 8.04 -2.25
CA PHE A 135 -19.01 8.68 -2.03
C PHE A 135 -18.88 10.21 -1.93
N ARG A 136 -17.85 10.71 -1.24
CA ARG A 136 -17.56 12.15 -1.17
C ARG A 136 -17.15 12.76 -2.51
N ASN A 137 -16.63 11.96 -3.43
CA ASN A 137 -16.24 12.41 -4.77
C ASN A 137 -17.43 12.46 -5.75
N GLU A 138 -18.58 11.90 -5.39
CA GLU A 138 -19.80 12.00 -6.19
C GLU A 138 -20.41 13.39 -6.13
N LEU A 139 -21.15 13.75 -7.18
CA LEU A 139 -21.92 14.98 -7.22
C LEU A 139 -23.03 14.95 -6.14
N PRO A 140 -23.38 16.10 -5.54
CA PRO A 140 -24.42 16.14 -4.51
C PRO A 140 -25.77 15.54 -4.93
N ALA A 141 -26.17 15.73 -6.19
CA ALA A 141 -27.39 15.11 -6.73
C ALA A 141 -27.30 13.58 -6.73
N SER A 142 -26.17 13.03 -7.17
CA SER A 142 -25.90 11.60 -7.19
C SER A 142 -25.85 10.98 -5.79
N GLN A 143 -25.37 11.73 -4.79
CA GLN A 143 -25.40 11.31 -3.37
C GLN A 143 -26.83 11.17 -2.84
N VAL A 144 -27.69 12.15 -3.12
CA VAL A 144 -29.11 12.12 -2.71
C VAL A 144 -29.84 10.97 -3.42
N ASP A 145 -29.62 10.79 -4.72
CA ASP A 145 -30.23 9.70 -5.48
C ASP A 145 -29.74 8.32 -4.98
N PHE A 146 -28.47 8.20 -4.60
CA PHE A 146 -27.93 7.00 -3.99
C PHE A 146 -28.64 6.68 -2.67
N MET A 147 -28.81 7.68 -1.79
CA MET A 147 -29.49 7.51 -0.52
C MET A 147 -30.97 7.15 -0.69
N ARG A 148 -31.65 7.77 -1.67
CA ARG A 148 -33.05 7.45 -2.02
C ARG A 148 -33.19 6.00 -2.48
N ARG A 149 -32.34 5.54 -3.40
CA ARG A 149 -32.36 4.18 -3.96
C ARG A 149 -32.13 3.10 -2.90
N HIS A 150 -31.21 3.37 -1.96
CA HIS A 150 -30.90 2.44 -0.88
C HIS A 150 -31.83 2.56 0.35
N LYS A 151 -32.91 3.35 0.24
CA LYS A 151 -33.95 3.51 1.26
C LYS A 151 -33.37 3.91 2.62
N PHE A 152 -32.47 4.89 2.63
CA PHE A 152 -32.02 5.49 3.88
C PHE A 152 -33.17 6.30 4.50
N ASP A 153 -33.35 6.19 5.81
CA ASP A 153 -34.34 6.98 6.53
C ASP A 153 -33.77 8.37 6.80
N TYR A 154 -33.97 9.29 5.86
CA TYR A 154 -33.58 10.69 5.99
C TYR A 154 -34.68 11.61 5.47
N GLU A 155 -34.78 12.77 6.11
CA GLU A 155 -35.69 13.85 5.70
C GLU A 155 -34.86 15.10 5.45
N ALA A 156 -35.13 15.82 4.36
CA ALA A 156 -34.58 17.17 4.19
C ALA A 156 -35.25 18.09 5.22
N VAL A 157 -34.45 18.91 5.91
CA VAL A 157 -35.00 19.82 6.94
C VAL A 157 -35.87 20.86 6.25
N ALA A 158 -37.15 20.95 6.66
CA ALA A 158 -38.08 21.92 6.10
C ALA A 158 -37.62 23.36 6.40
N GLY A 159 -37.93 24.32 5.52
CA GLY A 159 -37.46 25.70 5.66
C GLY A 159 -37.84 26.36 7.00
N GLU A 160 -39.05 26.10 7.50
CA GLU A 160 -39.50 26.60 8.81
C GLU A 160 -38.74 25.97 9.98
N GLU A 161 -38.54 24.64 9.94
CA GLU A 161 -37.76 23.90 10.94
C GLU A 161 -36.28 24.34 10.91
N TYR A 162 -35.74 24.60 9.72
CA TYR A 162 -34.38 25.08 9.52
C TYR A 162 -34.15 26.44 10.18
N GLU A 163 -35.01 27.44 9.94
CA GLU A 163 -34.83 28.78 10.52
C GLU A 163 -34.91 28.76 12.06
N LEU A 164 -35.73 27.86 12.65
CA LEU A 164 -35.79 27.67 14.10
C LEU A 164 -34.50 27.02 14.66
N LEU A 165 -33.87 26.12 13.90
CA LEU A 165 -32.66 25.39 14.32
C LEU A 165 -31.36 26.12 14.00
N LYS A 166 -31.40 27.04 13.04
CA LYS A 166 -30.27 27.83 12.53
C LYS A 166 -29.30 28.34 13.60
N PRO A 167 -29.73 29.02 14.68
CA PRO A 167 -28.79 29.51 15.69
C PRO A 167 -28.00 28.39 16.37
N ASP A 168 -28.61 27.23 16.58
CA ASP A 168 -27.95 26.09 17.22
C ASP A 168 -27.08 25.32 16.23
N LEU A 169 -27.52 25.18 14.98
CA LEU A 169 -26.70 24.60 13.90
C LEU A 169 -25.41 25.40 13.69
N VAL A 170 -25.50 26.74 13.70
CA VAL A 170 -24.34 27.63 13.63
C VAL A 170 -23.38 27.38 14.79
N LYS A 171 -23.87 27.32 16.03
CA LYS A 171 -23.03 27.04 17.21
C LYS A 171 -22.31 25.70 17.11
N VAL A 172 -22.97 24.67 16.60
CA VAL A 172 -22.34 23.37 16.34
C VAL A 172 -21.20 23.56 15.34
N GLN A 173 -21.41 24.21 14.20
CA GLN A 173 -20.35 24.42 13.20
C GLN A 173 -19.19 25.27 13.72
N GLU A 174 -19.46 26.31 14.50
CA GLU A 174 -18.43 27.13 15.14
C GLU A 174 -17.61 26.31 16.16
N SER A 175 -18.24 25.42 16.92
CA SER A 175 -17.55 24.53 17.87
C SER A 175 -16.60 23.54 17.20
N LEU A 176 -16.85 23.23 15.92
CA LEU A 176 -15.98 22.39 15.10
C LEU A 176 -14.85 23.17 14.41
N GLY A 177 -14.81 24.50 14.58
CA GLY A 177 -13.88 25.38 13.87
C GLY A 177 -14.24 25.63 12.41
N ASN A 178 -15.44 25.22 11.97
CA ASN A 178 -15.93 25.38 10.59
C ASN A 178 -16.53 26.77 10.37
N PHE A 179 -15.78 27.84 10.66
CA PHE A 179 -16.29 29.22 10.63
C PHE A 179 -16.81 29.66 9.24
N ALA A 180 -16.18 29.17 8.17
CA ALA A 180 -16.62 29.46 6.80
C ALA A 180 -18.03 28.89 6.53
N PHE A 181 -18.23 27.62 6.85
CA PHE A 181 -19.52 26.95 6.70
C PHE A 181 -20.56 27.52 7.68
N ALA A 182 -20.17 27.88 8.91
CA ALA A 182 -21.05 28.56 9.85
C ALA A 182 -21.57 29.90 9.30
N ASN A 183 -20.73 30.67 8.59
CA ASN A 183 -21.15 31.91 7.93
C ASN A 183 -22.07 31.66 6.73
N GLU A 184 -21.84 30.59 5.97
CA GLU A 184 -22.74 30.15 4.90
C GLU A 184 -24.13 29.81 5.46
N VAL A 185 -24.17 29.01 6.54
CA VAL A 185 -25.42 28.68 7.25
C VAL A 185 -26.14 29.92 7.77
N LYS A 186 -25.42 30.95 8.24
CA LYS A 186 -26.01 32.24 8.64
C LYS A 186 -26.67 32.98 7.47
N GLN A 187 -25.98 33.03 6.34
CA GLN A 187 -26.35 33.85 5.19
C GLN A 187 -27.41 33.22 4.30
N THR A 188 -27.51 31.89 4.26
CA THR A 188 -28.39 31.23 3.29
C THR A 188 -29.65 30.59 3.90
N SER A 189 -30.80 30.75 3.23
CA SER A 189 -32.01 29.93 3.40
C SER A 189 -31.91 28.61 2.61
N PHE A 190 -30.77 27.92 2.73
CA PHE A 190 -30.49 26.71 1.95
C PHE A 190 -31.40 25.55 2.40
N LYS A 191 -32.35 25.15 1.54
CA LYS A 191 -33.30 24.05 1.82
C LYS A 191 -32.66 22.64 1.82
N ASP A 192 -31.42 22.49 1.35
CA ASP A 192 -30.74 21.19 1.16
C ASP A 192 -29.39 21.04 1.89
N ALA A 193 -29.08 21.94 2.84
CA ALA A 193 -27.80 21.91 3.55
C ALA A 193 -27.75 20.89 4.67
N PHE A 194 -28.91 20.54 5.25
CA PHE A 194 -29.02 19.63 6.39
C PHE A 194 -30.06 18.54 6.16
N PHE A 195 -29.75 17.37 6.70
CA PHE A 195 -30.59 16.19 6.71
C PHE A 195 -30.94 15.84 8.15
N LYS A 196 -32.21 15.51 8.36
CA LYS A 196 -32.75 15.02 9.62
C LYS A 196 -32.77 13.49 9.57
N VAL A 197 -32.11 12.86 10.53
CA VAL A 197 -32.00 11.39 10.64
C VAL A 197 -32.17 10.95 12.09
N PRO A 198 -32.62 9.72 12.36
CA PRO A 198 -32.62 9.17 13.72
C PRO A 198 -31.18 9.14 14.26
N PHE A 199 -30.95 9.61 15.48
CA PHE A 199 -29.59 9.77 16.02
C PHE A 199 -28.81 8.45 16.11
N GLU A 200 -29.53 7.33 16.21
CA GLU A 200 -29.00 5.96 16.25
C GLU A 200 -28.26 5.56 14.97
N GLN A 201 -28.55 6.22 13.85
CA GLN A 201 -27.90 5.94 12.56
C GLN A 201 -26.52 6.59 12.42
N VAL A 202 -26.24 7.63 13.22
CA VAL A 202 -24.99 8.41 13.18
C VAL A 202 -24.27 8.48 14.54
N PRO A 203 -24.02 7.34 15.19
CA PRO A 203 -23.45 7.31 16.55
C PRO A 203 -22.03 7.90 16.61
N ASP A 204 -21.26 7.84 15.53
CA ASP A 204 -19.92 8.43 15.43
C ASP A 204 -19.96 9.97 15.42
N LEU A 205 -20.97 10.57 14.78
CA LEU A 205 -21.19 12.01 14.80
C LEU A 205 -21.66 12.47 16.19
N VAL A 206 -22.54 11.68 16.81
CA VAL A 206 -23.07 11.95 18.15
C VAL A 206 -21.98 11.88 19.22
N ALA A 207 -21.17 10.82 19.22
CA ALA A 207 -20.10 10.62 20.19
C ALA A 207 -19.05 11.75 20.15
N THR A 208 -18.87 12.37 18.97
CA THR A 208 -17.93 13.48 18.75
C THR A 208 -18.59 14.86 18.79
N ARG A 209 -19.89 14.93 19.14
CA ARG A 209 -20.68 16.18 19.22
C ARG A 209 -20.64 17.00 17.94
N ARG A 210 -20.59 16.34 16.78
CA ARG A 210 -20.52 16.98 15.45
C ARG A 210 -21.89 17.27 14.82
N VAL A 211 -22.97 16.95 15.51
CA VAL A 211 -24.35 17.12 15.04
C VAL A 211 -25.22 17.74 16.14
N LEU A 212 -26.24 18.48 15.74
CA LEU A 212 -27.28 18.95 16.64
C LEU A 212 -28.25 17.80 16.93
N LEU A 213 -28.57 17.59 18.22
CA LEU A 213 -29.57 16.62 18.65
C LEU A 213 -30.80 17.33 19.21
N ARG A 214 -31.99 16.91 18.76
CA ARG A 214 -33.27 17.40 19.32
C ARG A 214 -34.33 16.31 19.23
N ALA A 215 -34.96 15.98 20.35
CA ALA A 215 -36.09 15.04 20.42
C ALA A 215 -35.87 13.70 19.68
N GLY A 216 -34.68 13.09 19.80
CA GLY A 216 -34.34 11.82 19.14
C GLY A 216 -33.83 11.95 17.69
N TRP A 217 -33.77 13.16 17.15
CA TRP A 217 -33.28 13.43 15.80
C TRP A 217 -31.89 14.05 15.82
N ALA A 218 -31.08 13.67 14.84
CA ALA A 218 -29.80 14.29 14.53
C ALA A 218 -29.89 15.09 13.23
N PHE A 219 -29.37 16.32 13.26
CA PHE A 219 -29.30 17.19 12.09
C PHE A 219 -27.88 17.18 11.54
N VAL A 220 -27.72 16.51 10.40
CA VAL A 220 -26.45 16.20 9.76
C VAL A 220 -26.25 17.12 8.56
N SER A 221 -25.11 17.80 8.49
CA SER A 221 -24.78 18.65 7.34
C SER A 221 -24.45 17.80 6.10
N ARG A 222 -24.58 18.39 4.92
CA ARG A 222 -24.17 17.74 3.66
C ARG A 222 -22.72 17.24 3.67
N HIS A 223 -21.82 17.92 4.37
CA HIS A 223 -20.40 17.50 4.50
C HIS A 223 -20.21 16.22 5.33
N GLU A 224 -21.15 15.93 6.24
CA GLU A 224 -21.10 14.77 7.14
C GLU A 224 -22.05 13.64 6.71
N VAL A 225 -22.84 13.83 5.66
CA VAL A 225 -23.78 12.79 5.16
C VAL A 225 -23.07 11.49 4.77
N ALA A 226 -21.79 11.57 4.37
CA ALA A 226 -20.96 10.40 4.11
C ALA A 226 -20.83 9.48 5.34
N SER A 227 -20.84 10.02 6.57
CA SER A 227 -20.78 9.20 7.80
C SER A 227 -22.00 8.29 7.94
N LEU A 228 -23.21 8.80 7.66
CA LEU A 228 -24.45 8.02 7.68
C LEU A 228 -24.38 6.81 6.75
N VAL A 229 -23.98 7.05 5.49
CA VAL A 229 -23.91 5.99 4.47
C VAL A 229 -22.81 4.97 4.82
N VAL A 230 -21.65 5.43 5.28
CA VAL A 230 -20.54 4.57 5.70
C VAL A 230 -20.91 3.73 6.93
N SER A 231 -21.65 4.27 7.89
CA SER A 231 -22.14 3.53 9.06
C SER A 231 -22.98 2.32 8.62
N ARG A 232 -23.97 2.55 7.74
CA ARG A 232 -24.82 1.49 7.20
C ARG A 232 -24.04 0.46 6.37
N PHE A 233 -23.09 0.93 5.57
CA PHE A 233 -22.18 0.08 4.79
C PHE A 233 -21.33 -0.81 5.70
N ARG A 234 -20.73 -0.23 6.74
CA ARG A 234 -19.89 -0.95 7.71
C ARG A 234 -20.64 -2.07 8.41
N VAL A 235 -21.86 -1.81 8.87
CA VAL A 235 -22.71 -2.84 9.51
C VAL A 235 -23.03 -3.96 8.52
N GLY A 236 -23.45 -3.62 7.30
CA GLY A 236 -23.75 -4.59 6.25
C GLY A 236 -22.54 -5.46 5.89
N LEU A 237 -21.37 -4.84 5.70
CA LEU A 237 -20.14 -5.53 5.36
C LEU A 237 -19.66 -6.43 6.51
N SER A 238 -19.72 -5.96 7.75
CA SER A 238 -19.35 -6.75 8.92
C SER A 238 -20.22 -8.00 9.06
N HIS A 239 -21.53 -7.86 8.89
CA HIS A 239 -22.47 -8.98 8.88
C HIS A 239 -22.17 -9.95 7.74
N ALA A 240 -21.94 -9.44 6.52
CA ALA A 240 -21.61 -10.26 5.36
C ALA A 240 -20.31 -11.06 5.58
N LEU A 241 -19.25 -10.45 6.11
CA LEU A 241 -17.99 -11.14 6.42
C LEU A 241 -18.19 -12.26 7.44
N ALA A 242 -19.02 -12.06 8.46
CA ALA A 242 -19.33 -13.10 9.45
C ALA A 242 -20.07 -14.28 8.82
N LEU A 243 -21.07 -14.00 7.96
CA LEU A 243 -21.81 -15.04 7.24
C LEU A 243 -20.91 -15.80 6.26
N THR A 244 -20.06 -15.08 5.51
CA THR A 244 -19.08 -15.66 4.58
C THR A 244 -18.10 -16.55 5.32
N ALA A 245 -17.54 -16.12 6.46
CA ALA A 245 -16.62 -16.92 7.26
C ALA A 245 -17.25 -18.25 7.70
N ARG A 246 -18.49 -18.20 8.20
CA ARG A 246 -19.23 -19.39 8.62
C ARG A 246 -19.45 -20.35 7.46
N ARG A 247 -19.98 -19.87 6.33
CA ARG A 247 -20.24 -20.70 5.15
C ARG A 247 -18.96 -21.27 4.53
N TRP A 248 -17.90 -20.47 4.49
CA TRP A 248 -16.60 -20.87 3.99
C TRP A 248 -16.04 -22.05 4.77
N ALA A 249 -16.06 -21.96 6.11
CA ALA A 249 -15.53 -22.99 6.99
C ALA A 249 -16.34 -24.30 6.96
N THR A 250 -17.65 -24.24 6.68
CA THR A 250 -18.53 -25.43 6.78
C THR A 250 -18.75 -26.17 5.46
N LEU A 251 -18.64 -25.49 4.32
CA LEU A 251 -19.11 -26.02 3.03
C LEU A 251 -18.05 -25.85 1.91
N ILE A 252 -17.44 -24.68 1.83
CA ILE A 252 -16.70 -24.29 0.61
C ILE A 252 -15.23 -24.70 0.70
N ALA A 253 -14.61 -24.63 1.89
CA ALA A 253 -13.17 -24.85 2.03
C ALA A 253 -12.73 -26.25 1.57
N ASP A 254 -13.55 -27.27 1.83
CA ASP A 254 -13.27 -28.67 1.47
C ASP A 254 -13.63 -28.95 0.00
N GLU A 255 -14.74 -28.42 -0.50
CA GLU A 255 -15.16 -28.58 -1.91
C GLU A 255 -14.19 -27.90 -2.89
N GLU A 256 -13.63 -26.76 -2.50
CA GLU A 256 -12.74 -25.94 -3.34
C GLU A 256 -11.28 -25.98 -2.86
N ALA A 257 -10.91 -27.05 -2.13
CA ALA A 257 -9.60 -27.25 -1.53
C ALA A 257 -8.45 -27.15 -2.54
N ASP A 258 -8.65 -27.66 -3.75
CA ASP A 258 -7.62 -27.69 -4.80
C ASP A 258 -7.57 -26.44 -5.67
N ARG A 259 -8.61 -25.58 -5.62
CA ARG A 259 -8.77 -24.45 -6.54
C ARG A 259 -8.75 -23.10 -5.83
N LEU A 260 -9.75 -22.82 -4.98
CA LEU A 260 -9.89 -21.49 -4.37
C LEU A 260 -9.16 -21.36 -3.04
N THR A 261 -9.11 -22.42 -2.23
CA THR A 261 -8.50 -22.39 -0.89
C THR A 261 -7.02 -21.93 -0.92
N PRO A 262 -6.15 -22.42 -1.82
CA PRO A 262 -4.75 -21.98 -1.87
C PRO A 262 -4.62 -20.52 -2.30
N LEU A 263 -5.41 -20.10 -3.29
CA LEU A 263 -5.42 -18.72 -3.78
C LEU A 263 -5.86 -17.75 -2.68
N ILE A 264 -6.95 -18.05 -2.00
CA ILE A 264 -7.54 -17.20 -0.95
C ILE A 264 -6.63 -17.13 0.28
N SER A 265 -5.98 -18.23 0.64
CA SER A 265 -5.02 -18.26 1.75
C SER A 265 -3.81 -17.37 1.49
N THR A 266 -3.30 -17.35 0.25
CA THR A 266 -2.10 -16.62 -0.12
C THR A 266 -2.35 -15.13 -0.40
N LEU A 267 -3.57 -14.73 -0.77
CA LEU A 267 -3.92 -13.34 -1.07
C LEU A 267 -3.58 -12.37 0.08
N SER A 268 -3.80 -12.77 1.32
CA SER A 268 -3.51 -11.92 2.49
C SER A 268 -2.01 -11.75 2.77
N GLU A 269 -1.21 -12.74 2.37
CA GLU A 269 0.23 -12.82 2.65
C GLU A 269 1.08 -12.38 1.45
N ARG A 270 0.43 -12.14 0.30
CA ARG A 270 1.11 -11.86 -0.95
C ARG A 270 1.81 -10.52 -0.93
N TYR A 271 3.05 -10.55 -1.41
CA TYR A 271 3.83 -9.39 -1.75
C TYR A 271 3.33 -8.80 -3.08
N LEU A 272 3.04 -7.50 -3.09
CA LEU A 272 2.45 -6.80 -4.25
C LEU A 272 3.44 -5.88 -4.98
N GLY A 273 4.70 -5.84 -4.53
CA GLY A 273 5.74 -5.02 -5.15
C GLY A 273 6.40 -5.69 -6.37
N PRO A 274 7.45 -5.08 -6.93
CA PRO A 274 8.11 -5.56 -8.15
C PRO A 274 8.66 -6.98 -8.02
N ASP A 275 8.54 -7.79 -9.09
CA ASP A 275 9.21 -9.09 -9.16
C ASP A 275 10.70 -8.90 -9.47
N TYR A 276 11.55 -9.59 -8.70
CA TYR A 276 13.02 -9.56 -8.82
C TYR A 276 13.57 -10.88 -9.39
N GLY A 277 12.72 -11.76 -9.93
CA GLY A 277 13.10 -13.04 -10.53
C GLY A 277 13.97 -12.92 -11.77
N ASP A 278 13.51 -12.11 -12.72
CA ASP A 278 14.31 -11.75 -13.89
C ASP A 278 15.40 -10.77 -13.43
N GLY A 279 16.67 -11.16 -13.55
CA GLY A 279 17.85 -10.32 -13.24
C GLY A 279 17.98 -9.03 -14.07
N HIS A 280 16.87 -8.53 -14.60
CA HIS A 280 16.69 -7.36 -15.44
C HIS A 280 15.96 -6.19 -14.73
N THR A 281 15.66 -6.27 -13.43
CA THR A 281 15.02 -5.14 -12.74
C THR A 281 15.99 -4.09 -12.17
N ALA A 282 15.95 -2.92 -12.83
CA ALA A 282 16.22 -1.54 -12.37
C ALA A 282 17.63 -1.05 -12.00
N SER A 283 18.61 -1.89 -11.69
CA SER A 283 20.02 -1.45 -11.72
C SER A 283 20.68 -1.97 -12.99
N SER A 284 20.85 -1.10 -13.99
CA SER A 284 21.55 -1.40 -15.25
C SER A 284 23.05 -1.75 -15.06
N GLU A 285 23.52 -1.85 -13.82
CA GLU A 285 24.90 -2.14 -13.45
C GLU A 285 25.03 -3.62 -13.07
N VAL A 286 25.87 -4.33 -13.82
CA VAL A 286 26.32 -5.67 -13.47
C VAL A 286 27.13 -5.59 -12.19
N VAL A 287 26.69 -6.28 -11.14
CA VAL A 287 27.42 -6.32 -9.86
C VAL A 287 28.51 -7.38 -9.94
N ALA A 288 29.75 -7.03 -9.60
CA ALA A 288 30.87 -7.95 -9.48
C ALA A 288 31.04 -8.47 -8.06
N ALA A 289 31.62 -9.67 -7.90
CA ALA A 289 31.85 -10.29 -6.60
C ALA A 289 32.68 -9.42 -5.65
N ALA A 290 33.68 -8.70 -6.20
CA ALA A 290 34.55 -7.80 -5.45
C ALA A 290 33.82 -6.57 -4.88
N GLN A 291 32.65 -6.22 -5.41
CA GLN A 291 31.87 -5.06 -4.93
C GLN A 291 30.97 -5.42 -3.74
N ILE A 292 30.70 -6.71 -3.51
CA ILE A 292 29.80 -7.17 -2.44
C ILE A 292 30.18 -6.66 -1.04
N PRO A 293 31.46 -6.67 -0.61
CA PRO A 293 31.82 -6.15 0.72
C PRO A 293 31.47 -4.68 0.93
N PHE A 294 31.55 -3.87 -0.14
CA PHE A 294 31.17 -2.45 -0.11
C PHE A 294 29.64 -2.29 -0.11
N LEU A 295 28.95 -2.97 -1.02
CA LEU A 295 27.49 -2.96 -1.12
C LEU A 295 26.81 -3.46 0.16
N ALA A 296 27.41 -4.43 0.86
CA ALA A 296 26.90 -4.95 2.12
C ALA A 296 26.93 -3.94 3.27
N LYS A 297 27.81 -2.94 3.21
CA LYS A 297 27.89 -1.88 4.21
C LYS A 297 26.92 -0.74 3.91
N GLU A 298 26.72 -0.42 2.64
CA GLU A 298 25.96 0.78 2.25
C GLU A 298 24.50 0.51 1.90
N SER A 299 24.21 -0.63 1.26
CA SER A 299 22.92 -0.84 0.60
C SER A 299 22.22 -2.15 0.94
N PHE A 300 22.81 -3.02 1.76
CA PHE A 300 22.12 -4.23 2.19
C PHE A 300 21.17 -3.92 3.35
N PRO A 301 19.92 -4.43 3.32
CA PRO A 301 19.08 -4.42 4.52
C PRO A 301 19.70 -5.29 5.61
N LEU A 302 19.35 -5.01 6.87
CA LEU A 302 19.93 -5.68 8.03
C LEU A 302 19.86 -7.22 7.96
N CYS A 303 18.80 -7.79 7.36
CA CYS A 303 18.68 -9.23 7.17
C CYS A 303 19.78 -9.82 6.29
N MET A 304 20.18 -9.13 5.22
CA MET A 304 21.24 -9.58 4.31
C MET A 304 22.62 -9.23 4.86
N GLN A 305 22.74 -8.07 5.51
CA GLN A 305 23.99 -7.65 6.16
C GLN A 305 24.42 -8.63 7.27
N SER A 306 23.48 -9.02 8.15
CA SER A 306 23.75 -9.96 9.25
C SER A 306 24.17 -11.34 8.71
N MET A 307 23.49 -11.84 7.66
CA MET A 307 23.87 -13.09 7.00
C MET A 307 25.24 -13.01 6.35
N TYR A 308 25.55 -11.90 5.67
CA TYR A 308 26.85 -11.70 5.03
C TYR A 308 27.99 -11.67 6.05
N GLN A 309 27.83 -10.93 7.15
CA GLN A 309 28.80 -10.90 8.24
C GLN A 309 29.02 -12.30 8.83
N ARG A 310 27.95 -13.06 9.05
CA ARG A 310 28.05 -14.43 9.57
C ARG A 310 28.74 -15.36 8.58
N LEU A 311 28.42 -15.27 7.28
CA LEU A 311 29.10 -16.02 6.23
C LEU A 311 30.61 -15.76 6.25
N HIS A 312 30.99 -14.48 6.38
CA HIS A 312 32.38 -14.07 6.36
C HIS A 312 33.17 -14.60 7.57
N VAL A 313 32.58 -14.54 8.77
CA VAL A 313 33.23 -15.03 10.00
C VAL A 313 33.26 -16.56 10.05
N ASP A 314 32.14 -17.21 9.75
CA ASP A 314 32.03 -18.67 9.88
C ASP A 314 32.55 -19.41 8.64
N ALA A 315 32.85 -18.71 7.54
CA ALA A 315 33.18 -19.28 6.23
C ALA A 315 32.18 -20.35 5.75
N HIS A 316 30.92 -20.24 6.20
CA HIS A 316 29.86 -21.21 5.93
C HIS A 316 28.48 -20.64 6.22
N LEU A 317 27.49 -21.02 5.39
CA LEU A 317 26.07 -20.83 5.67
C LEU A 317 25.31 -22.15 5.45
N LYS A 318 24.29 -22.39 6.27
CA LYS A 318 23.36 -23.52 6.11
C LYS A 318 22.40 -23.30 4.93
N HIS A 319 21.66 -24.34 4.54
CA HIS A 319 20.86 -24.37 3.31
C HIS A 319 19.95 -23.14 3.13
N ASN A 320 19.11 -22.84 4.13
CA ASN A 320 18.17 -21.72 4.04
C ASN A 320 18.88 -20.35 3.98
N GLY A 321 20.00 -20.19 4.69
CA GLY A 321 20.82 -18.97 4.60
C GLY A 321 21.46 -18.80 3.23
N ARG A 322 21.98 -19.89 2.63
CA ARG A 322 22.51 -19.87 1.25
C ARG A 322 21.43 -19.52 0.24
N LEU A 323 20.21 -19.98 0.44
CA LEU A 323 19.09 -19.71 -0.45
C LEU A 323 18.61 -18.26 -0.32
N GLN A 324 18.37 -17.77 0.90
CA GLN A 324 17.94 -16.39 1.14
C GLN A 324 18.96 -15.37 0.64
N LEU A 325 20.25 -15.53 0.99
CA LEU A 325 21.32 -14.62 0.55
C LEU A 325 21.62 -14.80 -0.94
N GLY A 326 21.67 -16.04 -1.44
CA GLY A 326 22.00 -16.33 -2.84
C GLY A 326 20.96 -15.78 -3.82
N LEU A 327 19.67 -15.92 -3.51
CA LEU A 327 18.61 -15.35 -4.35
C LEU A 327 18.60 -13.83 -4.25
N PHE A 328 18.84 -13.24 -3.08
CA PHE A 328 19.00 -11.80 -2.96
C PHE A 328 20.16 -11.27 -3.83
N LEU A 329 21.32 -11.92 -3.78
CA LEU A 329 22.50 -11.56 -4.59
C LEU A 329 22.22 -11.64 -6.09
N LYS A 330 21.50 -12.69 -6.52
CA LYS A 330 21.00 -12.79 -7.90
C LYS A 330 20.10 -11.60 -8.25
N GLY A 331 19.13 -11.28 -7.39
CA GLY A 331 18.17 -10.20 -7.62
C GLY A 331 18.77 -8.79 -7.59
N ILE A 332 19.98 -8.58 -7.03
CA ILE A 332 20.70 -7.29 -7.15
C ILE A 332 21.57 -7.22 -8.41
N GLY A 333 21.55 -8.26 -9.26
CA GLY A 333 22.29 -8.28 -10.53
C GLY A 333 23.66 -8.95 -10.48
N LEU A 334 23.97 -9.78 -9.47
CA LEU A 334 25.19 -10.59 -9.47
C LEU A 334 25.05 -11.74 -10.48
N PRO A 335 25.80 -11.79 -11.59
CA PRO A 335 25.70 -12.87 -12.56
C PRO A 335 26.28 -14.17 -12.01
N LEU A 336 25.90 -15.31 -12.60
CA LEU A 336 26.29 -16.64 -12.13
C LEU A 336 27.82 -16.80 -11.98
N GLU A 337 28.60 -16.33 -12.95
CA GLU A 337 30.06 -16.44 -12.90
C GLU A 337 30.66 -15.69 -11.69
N GLU A 338 30.15 -14.51 -11.40
CA GLU A 338 30.56 -13.72 -10.24
C GLU A 338 30.04 -14.33 -8.93
N ALA A 339 28.82 -14.89 -8.92
CA ALA A 339 28.30 -15.62 -7.77
C ALA A 339 29.16 -16.84 -7.44
N MET A 340 29.65 -17.57 -8.44
CA MET A 340 30.56 -18.69 -8.24
C MET A 340 31.89 -18.24 -7.63
N LYS A 341 32.45 -17.11 -8.09
CA LYS A 341 33.66 -16.52 -7.49
C LYS A 341 33.42 -16.11 -6.04
N PHE A 342 32.32 -15.42 -5.78
CA PHE A 342 31.91 -14.98 -4.44
C PHE A 342 31.81 -16.17 -3.47
N TRP A 343 31.01 -17.18 -3.80
CA TRP A 343 30.80 -18.32 -2.92
C TRP A 343 32.07 -19.15 -2.72
N ARG A 344 32.92 -19.31 -3.74
CA ARG A 344 34.23 -19.98 -3.60
C ARG A 344 35.17 -19.24 -2.66
N ALA A 345 35.20 -17.90 -2.73
CA ALA A 345 36.04 -17.09 -1.86
C ALA A 345 35.59 -17.17 -0.40
N GLU A 346 34.29 -17.00 -0.13
CA GLU A 346 33.75 -17.00 1.24
C GLU A 346 33.78 -18.39 1.90
N PHE A 347 33.59 -19.48 1.14
CA PHE A 347 33.70 -20.85 1.67
C PHE A 347 35.14 -21.40 1.64
N GLY A 348 36.05 -20.74 0.94
CA GLY A 348 37.43 -21.16 0.73
C GLY A 348 38.16 -21.60 2.00
N PRO A 349 38.06 -20.88 3.13
CA PRO A 349 38.72 -21.26 4.38
C PRO A 349 38.33 -22.64 4.93
N LYS A 350 37.11 -23.14 4.64
CA LYS A 350 36.59 -24.43 5.16
C LYS A 350 36.33 -25.47 4.09
N SER A 351 36.21 -25.08 2.84
CA SER A 351 35.89 -25.97 1.72
C SER A 351 36.49 -25.42 0.44
N ALA A 352 37.81 -25.56 0.31
CA ALA A 352 38.55 -25.07 -0.86
C ALA A 352 38.40 -26.01 -2.08
N GLY A 353 38.50 -25.42 -3.27
CA GLY A 353 38.65 -26.13 -4.54
C GLY A 353 37.56 -27.17 -4.82
N GLU A 354 37.97 -28.41 -5.08
CA GLU A 354 37.08 -29.50 -5.52
C GLU A 354 36.00 -29.87 -4.47
N ALA A 355 36.28 -29.64 -3.18
CA ALA A 355 35.31 -29.86 -2.11
C ALA A 355 34.12 -28.88 -2.18
N PHE A 356 34.36 -27.65 -2.64
CA PHE A 356 33.29 -26.68 -2.91
C PHE A 356 32.44 -27.13 -4.10
N ASP A 357 33.09 -27.49 -5.21
CA ASP A 357 32.40 -27.82 -6.45
C ASP A 357 31.47 -29.03 -6.27
N LYS A 358 31.89 -30.04 -5.49
CA LYS A 358 31.06 -31.21 -5.17
C LYS A 358 29.86 -30.89 -4.28
N LYS A 359 30.00 -29.96 -3.31
CA LYS A 359 28.98 -29.73 -2.27
C LYS A 359 28.05 -28.56 -2.56
N TYR A 360 28.53 -27.51 -3.21
CA TYR A 360 27.85 -26.21 -3.23
C TYR A 360 27.64 -25.66 -4.66
N ALA A 361 28.50 -25.96 -5.63
CA ALA A 361 28.37 -25.41 -6.99
C ALA A 361 27.03 -25.72 -7.65
N TYR A 362 26.52 -26.95 -7.48
CA TYR A 362 25.20 -27.36 -7.95
C TYR A 362 24.10 -26.43 -7.41
N GLY A 363 24.10 -26.20 -6.09
CA GLY A 363 23.11 -25.33 -5.45
C GLY A 363 23.17 -23.88 -5.92
N VAL A 364 24.36 -23.36 -6.22
CA VAL A 364 24.52 -22.01 -6.79
C VAL A 364 23.93 -21.96 -8.20
N ARG A 365 24.26 -22.89 -9.09
CA ARG A 365 23.72 -22.92 -10.46
C ARG A 365 22.21 -23.17 -10.51
N TYR A 366 21.71 -23.94 -9.55
CA TYR A 366 20.28 -24.20 -9.37
C TYR A 366 19.50 -22.90 -9.14
N ASN A 367 20.01 -21.97 -8.32
CA ASN A 367 19.38 -20.67 -8.07
C ASN A 367 19.26 -19.79 -9.34
N TYR A 368 20.13 -20.00 -10.33
CA TYR A 368 20.16 -19.26 -11.60
C TYR A 368 19.47 -20.00 -12.74
N ALA A 369 18.65 -21.03 -12.43
CA ALA A 369 17.92 -21.84 -13.42
C ALA A 369 18.81 -22.50 -14.50
N LYS A 370 20.12 -22.67 -14.23
CA LYS A 370 21.06 -23.34 -15.15
C LYS A 370 21.10 -24.86 -14.97
N GLU A 371 20.47 -25.39 -13.92
CA GLU A 371 20.39 -26.82 -13.62
C GLU A 371 18.98 -27.22 -13.13
N GLY A 372 18.59 -28.49 -13.25
CA GLY A 372 17.27 -29.00 -12.82
C GLY A 372 16.10 -28.64 -13.75
N LYS A 373 14.90 -28.42 -13.19
CA LYS A 373 13.65 -28.12 -13.92
C LYS A 373 13.64 -26.72 -14.62
N ARG A 374 14.76 -26.00 -14.58
CA ARG A 374 14.95 -24.62 -15.09
C ARG A 374 13.92 -23.62 -14.54
N THR A 375 13.50 -23.81 -13.30
CA THR A 375 12.61 -22.86 -12.63
C THR A 375 13.42 -21.66 -12.16
N ASP A 376 13.04 -20.47 -12.63
CA ASP A 376 13.63 -19.22 -12.16
C ASP A 376 13.16 -18.93 -10.74
N TYR A 377 14.03 -19.18 -9.76
CA TYR A 377 13.72 -18.90 -8.36
C TYR A 377 13.77 -17.41 -8.09
N THR A 378 12.62 -16.88 -7.67
CA THR A 378 12.45 -15.48 -7.29
C THR A 378 13.09 -15.21 -5.93
N PRO A 379 13.77 -14.06 -5.77
CA PRO A 379 14.20 -13.57 -4.48
C PRO A 379 13.08 -13.52 -3.45
N TYR A 380 13.43 -13.69 -2.17
CA TYR A 380 12.42 -13.77 -1.11
C TYR A 380 11.91 -12.39 -0.71
N SER A 381 10.58 -12.24 -0.69
CA SER A 381 9.92 -11.07 -0.12
C SER A 381 10.13 -10.97 1.40
N CYS A 382 9.95 -9.77 1.96
CA CYS A 382 10.05 -9.58 3.41
C CYS A 382 9.03 -10.47 4.14
N MET A 383 7.80 -10.63 3.61
CA MET A 383 6.78 -11.49 4.22
C MET A 383 7.23 -12.95 4.25
N LYS A 384 7.77 -13.49 3.15
CA LYS A 384 8.30 -14.85 3.12
C LYS A 384 9.41 -15.05 4.16
N ILE A 385 10.34 -14.10 4.25
CA ILE A 385 11.44 -14.13 5.23
C ILE A 385 10.91 -14.05 6.67
N ILE A 386 9.90 -13.21 6.92
CA ILE A 386 9.29 -13.04 8.25
C ILE A 386 8.51 -14.28 8.67
N GLN A 387 7.77 -14.91 7.76
CA GLN A 387 6.91 -16.06 8.05
C GLN A 387 7.69 -17.37 8.16
N THR A 388 8.83 -17.50 7.47
CA THR A 388 9.66 -18.70 7.53
C THR A 388 10.15 -18.91 8.97
N PRO A 389 9.84 -20.04 9.62
CA PRO A 389 10.33 -20.34 10.97
C PRO A 389 11.86 -20.44 10.99
N VAL A 390 12.50 -19.77 11.95
CA VAL A 390 13.95 -19.75 12.11
C VAL A 390 14.33 -20.48 13.40
N PRO A 391 14.97 -21.66 13.32
CA PRO A 391 15.53 -22.33 14.48
C PRO A 391 16.60 -21.49 15.20
N LYS A 392 16.78 -21.71 16.50
CA LYS A 392 17.83 -21.02 17.28
C LYS A 392 19.22 -21.32 16.69
N GLY A 393 20.05 -20.28 16.57
CA GLY A 393 21.41 -20.38 16.04
C GLY A 393 21.52 -20.41 14.51
N GLU A 394 20.41 -20.20 13.80
CA GLU A 394 20.41 -19.97 12.34
C GLU A 394 20.63 -18.48 12.03
N ALA A 395 21.32 -18.21 10.91
CA ALA A 395 21.68 -16.84 10.52
C ALA A 395 20.65 -16.18 9.58
N PHE A 396 19.67 -16.92 9.08
CA PHE A 396 18.67 -16.44 8.11
C PHE A 396 17.41 -15.88 8.79
N GLY A 397 16.52 -15.28 8.02
CA GLY A 397 15.30 -14.65 8.53
C GLY A 397 15.37 -13.14 8.64
N CYS A 398 14.38 -12.56 9.34
CA CYS A 398 14.26 -11.12 9.57
C CYS A 398 14.77 -10.77 10.98
N PRO A 399 15.89 -10.03 11.11
CA PRO A 399 16.47 -9.67 12.41
C PRO A 399 15.50 -8.92 13.33
N TYR A 400 14.60 -8.11 12.77
CA TYR A 400 13.57 -7.41 13.52
C TYR A 400 12.55 -8.35 14.20
N LYS A 401 12.46 -9.61 13.75
CA LYS A 401 11.61 -10.65 14.36
C LYS A 401 12.42 -11.63 15.22
N THR A 402 13.63 -11.98 14.81
CA THR A 402 14.41 -13.06 15.43
C THR A 402 15.29 -12.59 16.58
N LEU A 403 15.77 -11.35 16.57
CA LEU A 403 16.60 -10.80 17.64
C LEU A 403 15.74 -10.30 18.80
N SER A 404 16.26 -10.43 20.02
CA SER A 404 15.66 -9.77 21.18
C SER A 404 15.77 -8.24 21.07
N PRO A 405 14.92 -7.45 21.76
CA PRO A 405 15.00 -5.99 21.72
C PRO A 405 16.38 -5.43 22.13
N HIS A 406 17.09 -6.13 23.02
CA HIS A 406 18.44 -5.75 23.43
C HIS A 406 19.45 -6.02 22.32
N GLU A 407 19.48 -7.23 21.77
CA GLU A 407 20.38 -7.58 20.66
C GLU A 407 20.13 -6.73 19.41
N LEU A 408 18.86 -6.42 19.12
CA LEU A 408 18.49 -5.54 18.02
C LEU A 408 19.01 -4.12 18.25
N THR A 409 18.89 -3.59 19.46
CA THR A 409 19.46 -2.27 19.82
C THR A 409 20.96 -2.23 19.58
N GLU A 410 21.71 -3.22 20.09
CA GLU A 410 23.17 -3.28 19.91
C GLU A 410 23.56 -3.42 18.43
N THR A 411 22.81 -4.22 17.67
CA THR A 411 23.05 -4.40 16.23
C THR A 411 22.81 -3.11 15.45
N LEU A 412 21.71 -2.40 15.76
CA LEU A 412 21.36 -1.14 15.09
C LEU A 412 22.30 0.01 15.46
N ARG A 413 22.91 0.02 16.66
CA ARG A 413 23.97 0.99 17.03
C ARG A 413 25.20 0.85 16.14
N GLY A 414 25.48 -0.34 15.63
CA GLY A 414 26.54 -0.57 14.65
C GLY A 414 26.22 -0.05 13.25
N MET A 415 24.97 0.36 12.98
CA MET A 415 24.55 0.95 11.72
C MET A 415 24.66 2.48 11.76
N ARG A 416 24.67 3.13 10.59
CA ARG A 416 24.72 4.59 10.45
C ARG A 416 23.36 5.24 10.75
N VAL A 417 22.80 5.01 11.95
CA VAL A 417 21.49 5.56 12.37
C VAL A 417 21.58 6.20 13.75
N GLY A 418 20.84 7.29 13.95
CA GLY A 418 20.80 8.01 15.22
C GLY A 418 20.02 7.25 16.31
N PRO A 419 20.27 7.56 17.61
CA PRO A 419 19.66 6.83 18.74
C PRO A 419 18.12 6.88 18.73
N ARG A 420 17.53 8.01 18.32
CA ARG A 420 16.07 8.15 18.19
C ARG A 420 15.48 7.17 17.16
N THR A 421 16.16 6.98 16.03
CA THR A 421 15.72 6.02 15.00
C THR A 421 15.83 4.58 15.50
N VAL A 422 16.86 4.28 16.29
CA VAL A 422 17.01 2.96 16.93
C VAL A 422 15.83 2.67 17.87
N GLU A 423 15.49 3.62 18.75
CA GLU A 423 14.34 3.49 19.65
C GLU A 423 13.02 3.29 18.90
N GLU A 424 12.80 4.09 17.84
CA GLU A 424 11.62 3.97 16.99
C GLU A 424 11.53 2.59 16.30
N ALA A 425 12.64 2.12 15.70
CA ALA A 425 12.70 0.84 15.02
C ALA A 425 12.46 -0.34 15.98
N VAL A 426 13.07 -0.29 17.17
CA VAL A 426 12.85 -1.30 18.23
C VAL A 426 11.41 -1.26 18.74
N GLY A 427 10.83 -0.08 18.90
CA GLY A 427 9.41 0.09 19.27
C GLY A 427 8.47 -0.53 18.23
N LYS A 428 8.70 -0.26 16.94
CA LYS A 428 7.94 -0.86 15.84
C LYS A 428 8.10 -2.38 15.77
N ALA A 429 9.32 -2.89 16.00
CA ALA A 429 9.58 -4.33 16.05
C ALA A 429 8.85 -5.02 17.21
N LYS A 430 8.82 -4.40 18.41
CA LYS A 430 8.03 -4.89 19.55
C LYS A 430 6.53 -4.95 19.24
N GLY A 431 6.01 -3.99 18.46
CA GLY A 431 4.63 -4.00 17.96
C GLY A 431 4.38 -4.96 16.79
N HIS A 432 5.32 -5.85 16.46
CA HIS A 432 5.26 -6.77 15.32
C HIS A 432 5.22 -6.09 13.93
N HIS A 433 5.57 -4.82 13.84
CA HIS A 433 5.63 -4.05 12.59
C HIS A 433 7.04 -4.10 11.96
N TYR A 434 7.52 -5.30 11.64
CA TYR A 434 8.92 -5.54 11.25
C TYR A 434 9.38 -4.79 9.98
N GLN A 435 8.51 -4.71 8.95
CA GLN A 435 8.82 -3.98 7.72
C GLN A 435 8.90 -2.47 7.95
N LEU A 436 8.03 -1.92 8.82
CA LEU A 436 8.07 -0.51 9.20
C LEU A 436 9.30 -0.20 10.06
N ALA A 437 9.74 -1.13 10.90
CA ALA A 437 11.02 -1.01 11.62
C ALA A 437 12.20 -0.94 10.64
N CYS A 438 12.25 -1.83 9.65
CA CYS A 438 13.26 -1.80 8.58
C CYS A 438 13.22 -0.48 7.78
N THR A 439 12.01 0.01 7.46
CA THR A 439 11.81 1.28 6.76
C THR A 439 12.32 2.46 7.58
N ALA A 440 12.09 2.48 8.89
CA ALA A 440 12.58 3.54 9.77
C ALA A 440 14.12 3.61 9.79
N VAL A 441 14.78 2.45 9.83
CA VAL A 441 16.25 2.36 9.77
C VAL A 441 16.77 2.83 8.40
N PHE A 442 16.12 2.45 7.30
CA PHE A 442 16.46 2.95 5.96
C PHE A 442 16.37 4.48 5.89
N GLN A 443 15.26 5.06 6.36
CA GLN A 443 15.05 6.52 6.38
C GLN A 443 16.12 7.23 7.20
N GLY A 444 16.48 6.68 8.37
CA GLY A 444 17.56 7.22 9.19
C GLY A 444 18.95 7.10 8.56
N GLN A 445 19.22 6.02 7.83
CA GLN A 445 20.51 5.77 7.18
C GLN A 445 20.73 6.63 5.94
N HIS A 446 19.68 6.85 5.16
CA HIS A 446 19.73 7.63 3.91
C HIS A 446 19.27 9.07 4.07
N ASN A 447 18.80 9.46 5.27
CA ASN A 447 18.22 10.77 5.55
C ASN A 447 17.14 11.18 4.52
N CYS A 448 16.28 10.22 4.16
CA CYS A 448 15.24 10.40 3.14
C CYS A 448 13.87 9.98 3.69
N ILE A 449 12.81 10.34 2.95
CA ILE A 449 11.43 9.97 3.28
C ILE A 449 10.96 8.96 2.24
N CYS A 450 10.79 7.70 2.65
CA CYS A 450 10.22 6.68 1.76
C CYS A 450 8.74 6.95 1.45
N GLU A 451 8.39 6.92 0.16
CA GLU A 451 7.01 6.95 -0.30
C GLU A 451 6.25 5.63 -0.08
N SER A 452 6.89 4.53 0.28
CA SER A 452 6.19 3.29 0.63
C SER A 452 7.01 2.51 1.64
N ALA A 453 6.35 1.63 2.39
CA ALA A 453 7.06 0.73 3.29
C ALA A 453 7.89 -0.27 2.48
N ILE A 454 9.11 -0.54 2.96
CA ILE A 454 9.98 -1.52 2.33
C ILE A 454 9.37 -2.91 2.53
N SER A 455 9.03 -3.54 1.41
CA SER A 455 8.34 -4.83 1.40
C SER A 455 9.17 -5.96 0.76
N HIS A 456 10.35 -5.64 0.24
CA HIS A 456 11.31 -6.61 -0.29
C HIS A 456 12.78 -6.22 -0.04
N PRO A 457 13.70 -7.17 0.25
CA PRO A 457 15.12 -6.86 0.41
C PRO A 457 15.77 -6.25 -0.84
N ASN A 458 15.46 -6.75 -2.04
CA ASN A 458 15.94 -6.16 -3.28
C ASN A 458 15.37 -4.76 -3.53
N GLN A 459 14.15 -4.46 -3.08
CA GLN A 459 13.61 -3.09 -3.09
C GLN A 459 14.45 -2.17 -2.21
N TYR A 460 14.77 -2.59 -0.99
CA TYR A 460 15.68 -1.84 -0.11
C TYR A 460 16.98 -1.51 -0.84
N PHE A 461 17.60 -2.51 -1.48
CA PHE A 461 18.85 -2.33 -2.20
C PHE A 461 18.71 -1.34 -3.36
N THR A 462 17.71 -1.51 -4.22
CA THR A 462 17.50 -0.64 -5.38
C THR A 462 17.26 0.81 -4.96
N GLU A 463 16.40 1.04 -3.96
CA GLU A 463 16.11 2.39 -3.46
C GLU A 463 17.35 3.00 -2.76
N SER A 464 18.09 2.21 -1.98
CA SER A 464 19.35 2.64 -1.36
C SER A 464 20.36 3.14 -2.41
N ARG A 465 20.52 2.39 -3.51
CA ARG A 465 21.43 2.77 -4.61
C ARG A 465 20.96 4.02 -5.35
N LYS A 466 19.65 4.25 -5.47
CA LYS A 466 19.11 5.48 -6.06
C LYS A 466 19.40 6.70 -5.20
N GLU A 467 19.15 6.60 -3.89
CA GLU A 467 19.40 7.69 -2.94
C GLU A 467 20.89 8.06 -2.87
N LEU A 468 21.78 7.07 -2.79
CA LEU A 468 23.22 7.32 -2.76
C LEU A 468 23.74 7.98 -4.04
N LYS A 469 23.27 7.54 -5.22
CA LYS A 469 23.63 8.18 -6.49
C LYS A 469 23.09 9.60 -6.60
N ALA A 470 21.90 9.89 -6.05
CA ALA A 470 21.36 11.24 -6.03
C ALA A 470 22.22 12.19 -5.18
N VAL A 471 22.72 11.71 -4.04
CA VAL A 471 23.65 12.46 -3.18
C VAL A 471 25.00 12.70 -3.87
N GLU A 472 25.59 11.67 -4.49
CA GLU A 472 26.83 11.80 -5.26
C GLU A 472 26.69 12.77 -6.45
N GLY A 473 25.54 12.75 -7.14
CA GLY A 473 25.21 13.70 -8.21
C GLY A 473 25.08 15.14 -7.72
N ALA A 474 24.48 15.37 -6.54
CA ALA A 474 24.35 16.71 -5.97
C ALA A 474 25.70 17.31 -5.49
N VAL A 475 26.59 16.46 -4.96
CA VAL A 475 27.94 16.87 -4.53
C VAL A 475 28.86 17.15 -5.72
N THR A 476 28.72 16.42 -6.83
CA THR A 476 29.52 16.66 -8.04
C THR A 476 29.11 17.91 -8.80
N VAL A 477 27.82 18.28 -8.81
CA VAL A 477 27.32 19.54 -9.42
C VAL A 477 27.78 20.78 -8.64
N THR A 478 28.07 20.68 -7.34
CA THR A 478 28.53 21.80 -6.51
C THR A 478 30.05 21.97 -6.48
N ALA A 479 30.81 21.03 -7.04
CA ALA A 479 32.28 21.03 -7.00
C ALA A 479 32.97 21.35 -8.35
N GLY A 480 32.23 21.72 -9.40
CA GLY A 480 32.77 21.99 -10.74
C GLY A 480 32.35 23.33 -11.34
N ASP A 481 33.09 24.40 -11.03
CA ASP A 481 33.68 25.39 -11.96
C ASP A 481 33.95 26.75 -11.29
N PRO A 482 35.23 27.19 -11.17
CA PRO A 482 35.57 28.59 -11.04
C PRO A 482 35.80 29.18 -12.44
N LYS A 483 34.74 29.66 -13.09
CA LYS A 483 34.88 30.52 -14.27
C LYS A 483 33.93 31.72 -14.23
N THR A 484 34.59 32.87 -14.18
CA THR A 484 34.15 34.24 -14.49
C THR A 484 32.95 34.33 -15.45
N PRO A 485 31.93 35.16 -15.14
CA PRO A 485 30.98 35.63 -16.14
C PRO A 485 31.40 37.02 -16.66
N THR A 486 31.72 37.08 -17.95
CA THR A 486 31.85 38.30 -18.75
C THR A 486 30.54 38.54 -19.50
N THR A 487 29.97 39.74 -19.36
CA THR A 487 28.95 40.43 -20.23
C THR A 487 27.54 39.80 -20.30
N ALA A 488 26.42 40.54 -20.36
CA ALA A 488 26.14 41.96 -20.55
C ALA A 488 24.83 42.32 -19.84
N ALA A 489 24.85 43.36 -19.01
CA ALA A 489 23.66 44.01 -18.49
C ALA A 489 23.52 45.38 -19.17
N THR A 490 22.34 45.62 -19.71
CA THR A 490 21.94 46.81 -20.46
C THR A 490 22.01 48.05 -19.58
N ALA A 491 22.65 49.09 -20.12
CA ALA A 491 22.84 50.39 -19.49
C ALA A 491 21.50 51.10 -19.18
N LYS A 492 21.40 51.64 -17.96
CA LYS A 492 20.75 52.93 -17.68
C LYS A 492 21.70 53.76 -16.80
N THR A 493 22.17 54.85 -17.40
CA THR A 493 22.73 56.10 -16.86
C THR A 493 22.07 56.57 -15.55
N ALA A 494 22.65 57.33 -14.63
CA ALA A 494 23.92 58.06 -14.49
C ALA A 494 24.01 58.56 -13.02
N GLY A 495 25.21 58.88 -12.51
CA GLY A 495 25.35 59.95 -11.49
C GLY A 495 26.19 59.66 -10.23
N GLN A 496 27.46 60.08 -10.30
CA GLN A 496 28.26 60.71 -9.22
C GLN A 496 28.77 59.90 -8.00
N GLN A 497 30.09 59.69 -8.02
CA GLN A 497 31.07 59.56 -6.91
C GLN A 497 31.11 60.82 -5.99
N PRO A 498 31.98 60.90 -4.95
CA PRO A 498 32.57 59.89 -4.04
C PRO A 498 32.58 60.37 -2.54
N GLN A 499 33.06 59.56 -1.58
CA GLN A 499 33.88 59.92 -0.39
C GLN A 499 33.81 58.78 0.65
N LEU A 500 34.89 58.07 1.03
CA LEU A 500 36.09 58.41 1.84
C LEU A 500 35.95 57.98 3.32
N THR A 501 36.99 57.29 3.83
CA THR A 501 37.37 57.03 5.25
C THR A 501 36.58 55.94 5.98
N ALA A 502 37.10 55.20 6.96
CA ALA A 502 38.44 54.82 7.42
C ALA A 502 38.25 53.63 8.39
N ALA A 503 39.35 52.95 8.72
CA ALA A 503 39.46 51.79 9.61
C ALA A 503 39.22 52.14 11.12
N PRO A 504 39.62 51.31 12.10
CA PRO A 504 39.01 50.04 12.55
C PRO A 504 38.80 50.05 14.10
N THR A 505 38.97 48.89 14.76
CA THR A 505 39.26 48.63 16.20
C THR A 505 38.08 48.29 17.16
N PRO A 506 38.35 47.50 18.24
CA PRO A 506 37.58 46.30 18.58
C PRO A 506 37.13 46.26 20.07
N MET A 507 36.80 45.04 20.53
CA MET A 507 36.77 44.56 21.93
C MET A 507 35.44 44.52 22.69
N THR A 508 35.26 43.34 23.29
CA THR A 508 34.61 43.01 24.58
C THR A 508 33.10 43.23 24.69
N SER A 509 32.34 42.14 24.70
CA SER A 509 32.06 41.33 25.89
C SER A 509 31.45 39.98 25.49
#